data_AF-A0A3D5D665-F1
#
_entry.id   AF-A0A3D5D665-F1
#
_cell.length_a   1.000
_cell.length_b   1.000
_cell.length_c   1.000
_cell.angle_alpha   90.00
_cell.angle_beta   90.00
_cell.angle_gamma   90.00
#
_symmetry.space_group_name_H-M   'P 1'
#
loop_
_entity.id
_entity.type
_entity.pdbx_description
1 polymer ?
#
loop_
_entity_poly.entity_id
_entity_poly.type
_entity_poly.pdbx_seq_one_letter_code
_entity_poly.pdbx_strand_id
1 'polypeptide(L)'
;MEGERAFVQELKALKGQEALLKDNPNIAFKYNLGGSYRVSNGWEPLGLTGYYDTFGPELSFARAIAAKESGNIAIAKFTHSGSQIIDWTPEGSMAKSRHLYPKFVQFVKESVQELISKGHAVEVAGVFYHVGENDMSFHPYRRDAAKRVQAIVNQSRKDLAMPKLKWYVSQQPPTDVERLNKLDVVADIAKVAAADANIVHLKTFNLPPQEKMLVITTEGIVRLGEAIAKGYLEKQ
;
A
#
# COMPACT_ATOMS: atom_id res chain seq x y z
N MET A 1 -1.22 -1.58 3.13
CA MET A 1 -2.28 -2.48 3.64
C MET A 1 -1.67 -3.47 4.62
N GLU A 2 -2.36 -3.81 5.70
CA GLU A 2 -1.84 -4.72 6.75
C GLU A 2 -2.16 -6.20 6.51
N GLY A 3 -3.11 -6.50 5.63
CA GLY A 3 -3.57 -7.86 5.38
C GLY A 3 -4.25 -8.46 6.61
N GLU A 4 -5.30 -7.77 7.10
CA GLU A 4 -5.99 -8.10 8.35
C GLU A 4 -6.51 -9.56 8.44
N ARG A 5 -6.63 -10.24 7.29
CA ARG A 5 -7.01 -11.65 7.20
C ARG A 5 -6.08 -12.49 6.32
N ALA A 6 -4.86 -12.02 6.11
CA ALA A 6 -3.81 -12.81 5.48
C ALA A 6 -2.96 -13.46 6.57
N PHE A 7 -3.28 -14.71 6.89
CA PHE A 7 -2.71 -15.43 8.02
C PHE A 7 -1.52 -16.30 7.60
N VAL A 8 -0.47 -16.33 8.43
CA VAL A 8 0.73 -17.16 8.22
C VAL A 8 0.37 -18.64 8.11
N GLN A 9 -0.63 -19.10 8.87
CA GLN A 9 -1.11 -20.48 8.87
C GLN A 9 -1.68 -20.87 7.50
N GLU A 10 -2.44 -19.97 6.87
CA GLU A 10 -2.98 -20.18 5.53
C GLU A 10 -1.86 -20.09 4.47
N LEU A 11 -0.91 -19.17 4.64
CA LEU A 11 0.26 -19.04 3.75
C LEU A 11 1.09 -20.34 3.69
N LYS A 12 1.23 -21.05 4.81
CA LYS A 12 1.88 -22.39 4.86
C LYS A 12 1.20 -23.43 3.97
N ALA A 13 -0.10 -23.30 3.74
CA ALA A 13 -0.86 -24.21 2.90
C ALA A 13 -0.87 -23.80 1.41
N LEU A 14 -0.41 -22.58 1.08
CA LEU A 14 -0.35 -22.09 -0.29
C LEU A 14 0.88 -22.63 -1.02
N LYS A 15 0.66 -23.57 -1.93
CA LYS A 15 1.72 -24.18 -2.76
C LYS A 15 2.50 -23.13 -3.55
N GLY A 16 3.82 -23.23 -3.53
CA GLY A 16 4.72 -22.33 -4.28
C GLY A 16 4.94 -20.97 -3.60
N GLN A 17 4.40 -20.78 -2.40
CA GLN A 17 4.53 -19.55 -1.61
C GLN A 17 5.39 -19.72 -0.36
N GLU A 18 6.02 -20.87 -0.18
CA GLU A 18 6.77 -21.26 1.02
C GLU A 18 7.96 -20.33 1.29
N ALA A 19 8.55 -19.76 0.23
CA ALA A 19 9.62 -18.79 0.35
C ALA A 19 9.19 -17.49 1.06
N LEU A 20 7.90 -17.13 1.04
CA LEU A 20 7.38 -15.94 1.72
C LEU A 20 7.33 -16.11 3.25
N LEU A 21 7.49 -17.32 3.77
CA LEU A 21 7.54 -17.61 5.20
C LEU A 21 8.93 -17.37 5.81
N LYS A 22 9.94 -17.08 4.97
CA LYS A 22 11.31 -16.87 5.41
C LYS A 22 11.68 -15.41 5.22
N ASP A 23 12.36 -14.87 6.22
CA ASP A 23 12.92 -13.53 6.10
C ASP A 23 13.91 -13.47 4.95
N ASN A 24 13.85 -12.39 4.17
CA ASN A 24 14.75 -12.10 3.08
C ASN A 24 15.80 -11.08 3.55
N PRO A 25 17.03 -11.51 3.88
CA PRO A 25 18.08 -10.61 4.38
C PRO A 25 18.61 -9.63 3.33
N ASN A 26 18.29 -9.83 2.04
CA ASN A 26 18.75 -8.96 0.96
C ASN A 26 17.84 -7.75 0.74
N ILE A 27 16.70 -7.67 1.43
CA ILE A 27 15.76 -6.55 1.30
C ILE A 27 15.65 -5.86 2.66
N ALA A 28 16.07 -4.61 2.71
CA ALA A 28 15.95 -3.79 3.91
C ALA A 28 14.48 -3.41 4.12
N PHE A 29 13.96 -3.66 5.32
CA PHE A 29 12.56 -3.43 5.65
C PHE A 29 12.44 -2.57 6.90
N LYS A 30 11.62 -1.53 6.79
CA LYS A 30 11.26 -0.66 7.90
C LYS A 30 9.75 -0.51 7.92
N TYR A 31 9.14 -0.51 9.10
CA TYR A 31 7.68 -0.42 9.20
C TYR A 31 7.17 0.33 10.43
N ASN A 32 5.99 0.92 10.27
CA ASN A 32 5.12 1.40 11.34
C ASN A 32 3.69 0.93 11.03
N LEU A 33 3.16 0.05 11.88
CA LEU A 33 1.90 -0.65 11.68
C LEU A 33 0.91 -0.30 12.81
N GLY A 34 -0.38 -0.29 12.48
CA GLY A 34 -1.45 -0.14 13.46
C GLY A 34 -1.42 1.19 14.22
N GLY A 35 -0.90 2.27 13.63
CA GLY A 35 -0.78 3.55 14.32
C GLY A 35 0.28 3.57 15.41
N SER A 36 1.49 3.09 15.09
CA SER A 36 2.62 2.92 16.01
C SER A 36 2.45 1.80 17.03
N TYR A 37 1.52 0.87 16.80
CA TYR A 37 1.37 -0.30 17.67
C TYR A 37 2.56 -1.27 17.54
N ARG A 38 3.04 -1.46 16.30
CA ARG A 38 4.25 -2.25 16.01
C ARG A 38 5.14 -1.46 15.06
N VAL A 39 6.36 -1.17 15.51
CA VAL A 39 7.34 -0.35 14.80
C VAL A 39 8.65 -1.12 14.73
N SER A 40 9.31 -1.12 13.58
CA SER A 40 10.61 -1.79 13.41
C SER A 40 11.71 -1.08 14.19
N ASN A 41 12.74 -1.83 14.60
CA ASN A 41 13.93 -1.24 15.18
C ASN A 41 14.93 -0.86 14.07
N GLY A 42 14.66 0.25 13.39
CA GLY A 42 15.40 0.67 12.21
C GLY A 42 15.08 -0.19 10.98
N TRP A 43 16.13 -0.57 10.24
CA TRP A 43 16.04 -1.39 9.03
C TRP A 43 16.45 -2.83 9.36
N GLU A 44 15.51 -3.77 9.19
CA GLU A 44 15.68 -5.21 9.43
C GLU A 44 15.42 -6.01 8.15
N PRO A 45 15.74 -7.31 8.08
CA PRO A 45 15.35 -8.16 6.96
C PRO A 45 13.84 -8.14 6.70
N LEU A 46 13.42 -8.10 5.43
CA LEU A 46 12.01 -8.22 5.08
C LEU A 46 11.45 -9.57 5.52
N GLY A 47 10.41 -9.55 6.35
CA GLY A 47 9.82 -10.76 6.93
C GLY A 47 8.38 -10.56 7.41
N LEU A 48 7.89 -11.55 8.15
CA LEU A 48 6.55 -11.56 8.73
C LEU A 48 6.44 -10.60 9.93
N THR A 49 5.71 -9.48 9.77
CA THR A 49 5.68 -8.42 10.78
C THR A 49 4.30 -8.08 11.32
N GLY A 50 3.23 -8.73 10.83
CA GLY A 50 1.89 -8.53 11.39
C GLY A 50 1.80 -9.05 12.82
N TYR A 51 0.97 -8.38 13.62
CA TYR A 51 0.87 -8.68 15.05
C TYR A 51 0.10 -9.98 15.34
N TYR A 52 -0.93 -10.27 14.55
CA TYR A 52 -1.80 -11.44 14.74
C TYR A 52 -1.40 -12.61 13.84
N ASP A 53 -0.10 -12.86 13.68
CA ASP A 53 0.42 -13.75 12.63
C ASP A 53 -0.14 -13.42 11.25
N THR A 54 -0.26 -12.12 10.96
CA THR A 54 -0.71 -11.61 9.68
C THR A 54 0.43 -11.05 8.85
N PHE A 55 0.19 -10.81 7.57
CA PHE A 55 1.15 -10.17 6.67
C PHE A 55 0.43 -9.37 5.59
N GLY A 56 1.10 -8.38 5.01
CA GLY A 56 0.55 -7.61 3.89
C GLY A 56 1.14 -8.02 2.54
N PRO A 57 0.78 -7.29 1.47
CA PRO A 57 1.23 -7.59 0.12
C PRO A 57 2.74 -7.34 -0.09
N GLU A 58 3.44 -6.76 0.90
CA GLU A 58 4.87 -6.47 0.80
C GLU A 58 5.73 -7.70 0.48
N LEU A 59 5.38 -8.88 1.00
CA LEU A 59 6.22 -10.08 0.85
C LEU A 59 6.25 -10.56 -0.61
N SER A 60 5.08 -10.73 -1.20
CA SER A 60 4.97 -11.18 -2.59
C SER A 60 5.34 -10.07 -3.57
N PHE A 61 5.06 -8.80 -3.25
CA PHE A 61 5.57 -7.64 -3.99
C PHE A 61 7.09 -7.68 -4.06
N ALA A 62 7.77 -7.73 -2.91
CA ALA A 62 9.22 -7.70 -2.84
C ALA A 62 9.88 -8.88 -3.55
N ARG A 63 9.32 -10.09 -3.39
CA ARG A 63 9.80 -11.28 -4.10
C ARG A 63 9.72 -11.09 -5.63
N ALA A 64 8.61 -10.54 -6.12
CA ALA A 64 8.42 -10.32 -7.55
C ALA A 64 9.37 -9.25 -8.10
N ILE A 65 9.60 -8.16 -7.36
CA ILE A 65 10.57 -7.12 -7.73
C ILE A 65 11.99 -7.66 -7.71
N ALA A 66 12.41 -8.33 -6.63
CA ALA A 66 13.77 -8.87 -6.49
C ALA A 66 14.11 -9.97 -7.51
N ALA A 67 13.11 -10.58 -8.15
CA ALA A 67 13.32 -11.53 -9.24
C ALA A 67 13.65 -10.86 -10.59
N LYS A 68 13.49 -9.53 -10.70
CA LYS A 68 13.62 -8.77 -11.95
C LYS A 68 14.61 -7.60 -11.84
N GLU A 69 14.70 -6.98 -10.68
CA GLU A 69 15.62 -5.89 -10.39
C GLU A 69 16.93 -6.41 -9.81
N SER A 70 18.06 -5.84 -10.25
CA SER A 70 19.40 -6.20 -9.75
C SER A 70 19.94 -5.23 -8.67
N GLY A 71 19.15 -4.22 -8.28
CA GLY A 71 19.55 -3.20 -7.31
C GLY A 71 19.26 -3.58 -5.85
N ASN A 72 19.85 -2.82 -4.92
CA ASN A 72 19.50 -2.91 -3.50
C ASN A 72 18.08 -2.36 -3.29
N ILE A 73 17.19 -3.18 -2.74
CA ILE A 73 15.80 -2.81 -2.52
C ILE A 73 15.58 -2.52 -1.04
N ALA A 74 14.91 -1.40 -0.76
CA ALA A 74 14.41 -1.07 0.56
C ALA A 74 12.89 -0.87 0.51
N ILE A 75 12.17 -1.43 1.48
CA ILE A 75 10.72 -1.29 1.63
C ILE A 75 10.43 -0.56 2.94
N ALA A 76 9.71 0.55 2.84
CA ALA A 76 9.22 1.31 4.00
C ALA A 76 7.69 1.18 4.06
N LYS A 77 7.16 0.39 5.00
CA LYS A 77 5.73 0.12 5.15
C LYS A 77 5.12 0.96 6.27
N PHE A 78 4.25 1.89 5.91
CA PHE A 78 3.48 2.68 6.86
C PHE A 78 1.98 2.37 6.71
N THR A 79 1.35 1.85 7.76
CA THR A 79 -0.05 1.44 7.71
C THR A 79 -0.78 1.67 9.02
N HIS A 80 -2.10 1.74 8.93
CA HIS A 80 -2.99 1.76 10.09
C HIS A 80 -4.28 1.02 9.72
N SER A 81 -4.47 -0.17 10.29
CA SER A 81 -5.72 -0.93 10.22
C SER A 81 -6.94 -0.08 10.62
N GLY A 82 -8.04 -0.19 9.88
CA GLY A 82 -9.28 0.57 10.12
C GLY A 82 -9.23 2.09 9.85
N SER A 83 -8.11 2.62 9.33
CA SER A 83 -8.06 4.00 8.82
C SER A 83 -8.87 4.14 7.51
N GLN A 84 -9.28 5.37 7.23
CA GLN A 84 -10.10 5.73 6.06
C GLN A 84 -9.30 6.68 5.18
N ILE A 85 -9.55 6.75 3.87
CA ILE A 85 -8.77 7.64 2.98
C ILE A 85 -8.69 9.10 3.46
N ILE A 86 -9.70 9.61 4.19
CA ILE A 86 -9.68 10.96 4.77
C ILE A 86 -8.60 11.14 5.84
N ASP A 87 -8.27 10.11 6.61
CA ASP A 87 -7.21 10.10 7.62
C ASP A 87 -5.83 10.35 6.99
N TRP A 88 -5.70 10.01 5.71
CA TRP A 88 -4.50 10.14 4.90
C TRP A 88 -4.43 11.46 4.12
N THR A 89 -5.47 12.30 4.17
CA THR A 89 -5.47 13.64 3.53
C THR A 89 -4.76 14.68 4.40
N PRO A 90 -4.24 15.78 3.82
CA PRO A 90 -3.61 16.87 4.58
C PRO A 90 -4.50 17.52 5.65
N GLU A 91 -5.81 17.52 5.42
CA GLU A 91 -6.79 18.06 6.36
C GLU A 91 -7.12 17.08 7.48
N GLY A 92 -6.94 15.78 7.23
CA GLY A 92 -7.31 14.70 8.14
C GLY A 92 -8.83 14.55 8.33
N SER A 93 -9.21 13.70 9.27
CA SER A 93 -10.61 13.51 9.69
C SER A 93 -10.90 14.22 11.01
N MET A 94 -12.17 14.19 11.46
CA MET A 94 -12.54 14.71 12.78
C MET A 94 -11.82 13.98 13.92
N ALA A 95 -11.44 12.72 13.72
CA ALA A 95 -10.66 11.95 14.68
C ALA A 95 -9.19 12.37 14.60
N LYS A 96 -8.82 13.46 15.30
CA LYS A 96 -7.48 14.06 15.26
C LYS A 96 -6.34 13.07 15.53
N SER A 97 -6.56 12.05 16.38
CA SER A 97 -5.59 10.99 16.66
C SER A 97 -5.26 10.12 15.43
N ARG A 98 -6.18 10.07 14.46
CA ARG A 98 -6.04 9.40 13.15
C ARG A 98 -5.63 10.35 12.04
N HIS A 99 -5.11 11.54 12.33
CA HIS A 99 -4.49 12.34 11.27
C HIS A 99 -3.14 11.71 10.88
N LEU A 100 -3.16 10.82 9.89
CA LEU A 100 -2.04 9.97 9.50
C LEU A 100 -1.13 10.64 8.48
N TYR A 101 -1.66 11.54 7.65
CA TYR A 101 -0.88 12.19 6.59
C TYR A 101 0.47 12.79 7.05
N PRO A 102 0.53 13.62 8.12
CA PRO A 102 1.80 14.21 8.53
C PRO A 102 2.79 13.16 9.03
N LYS A 103 2.29 12.13 9.72
CA LYS A 103 3.09 11.00 10.22
C LYS A 103 3.65 10.17 9.06
N PHE A 104 2.85 9.93 8.02
CA PHE A 104 3.28 9.25 6.81
C PHE A 104 4.41 10.02 6.09
N VAL A 105 4.23 11.32 5.87
CA VAL A 105 5.27 12.16 5.24
C VAL A 105 6.55 12.14 6.06
N GLN A 106 6.44 12.28 7.38
CA GLN A 106 7.59 12.22 8.29
C GLN A 106 8.30 10.86 8.20
N PHE A 107 7.55 9.76 8.23
CA PHE A 107 8.09 8.41 8.12
C PHE A 107 8.87 8.21 6.82
N VAL A 108 8.38 8.72 5.68
CA VAL A 108 9.10 8.66 4.39
C VAL A 108 10.40 9.44 4.47
N LYS A 109 10.38 10.68 4.98
CA LYS A 109 11.59 11.52 5.12
C LYS A 109 12.64 10.85 5.99
N GLU A 110 12.25 10.35 7.16
CA GLU A 110 13.14 9.67 8.09
C GLU A 110 13.73 8.39 7.49
N SER A 111 12.90 7.60 6.79
CA SER A 111 13.36 6.38 6.13
C SER A 111 14.43 6.68 5.07
N VAL A 112 14.20 7.68 4.22
CA VAL A 112 15.18 8.12 3.21
C VAL A 112 16.45 8.65 3.88
N GLN A 113 16.30 9.53 4.88
CA GLN A 113 17.44 10.15 5.55
C GLN A 113 18.31 9.12 6.28
N GLU A 114 17.74 8.12 6.92
CA GLU A 114 18.50 7.06 7.59
C GLU A 114 19.38 6.25 6.62
N LEU A 115 18.86 5.95 5.42
CA LEU A 115 19.64 5.25 4.39
C LEU A 115 20.76 6.15 3.84
N ILE A 116 20.48 7.44 3.62
CA ILE A 116 21.50 8.43 3.20
C ILE A 116 22.59 8.57 4.26
N SER A 117 22.21 8.66 5.54
CA SER A 117 23.15 8.75 6.66
C SER A 117 24.02 7.50 6.83
N LYS A 118 23.59 6.35 6.30
CA LYS A 118 24.41 5.13 6.18
C LYS A 118 25.31 5.09 4.94
N GLY A 119 25.34 6.16 4.15
CA GLY A 119 26.20 6.30 2.96
C GLY A 119 25.58 5.77 1.67
N HIS A 120 24.27 5.47 1.64
CA HIS A 120 23.60 5.02 0.43
C HIS A 120 23.12 6.20 -0.42
N ALA A 121 23.30 6.11 -1.74
CA ALA A 121 22.49 6.89 -2.67
C ALA A 121 21.08 6.29 -2.72
N VAL A 122 20.05 7.11 -2.49
CA VAL A 122 18.66 6.65 -2.35
C VAL A 122 17.79 7.28 -3.42
N GLU A 123 17.08 6.43 -4.16
CA GLU A 123 15.98 6.82 -5.03
C GLU A 123 14.66 6.33 -4.43
N VAL A 124 13.67 7.21 -4.33
CA VAL A 124 12.30 6.81 -3.98
C VAL A 124 11.57 6.39 -5.25
N ALA A 125 11.58 5.09 -5.55
CA ALA A 125 10.98 4.51 -6.75
C ALA A 125 9.46 4.74 -6.88
N GLY A 126 8.76 4.87 -5.75
CA GLY A 126 7.34 5.23 -5.75
C GLY A 126 6.66 4.98 -4.40
N VAL A 127 5.43 5.48 -4.30
CA VAL A 127 4.51 5.17 -3.20
C VAL A 127 3.46 4.19 -3.70
N PHE A 128 3.27 3.10 -2.96
CA PHE A 128 2.29 2.06 -3.28
C PHE A 128 1.11 2.17 -2.32
N TYR A 129 -0.02 2.62 -2.84
CA TYR A 129 -1.23 2.87 -2.07
C TYR A 129 -2.35 1.93 -2.54
N HIS A 130 -3.11 1.39 -1.59
CA HIS A 130 -4.26 0.53 -1.89
C HIS A 130 -5.54 1.23 -1.48
N VAL A 131 -6.38 1.55 -2.46
CA VAL A 131 -7.75 2.04 -2.26
C VAL A 131 -8.62 0.82 -1.98
N GLY A 132 -8.90 0.63 -0.70
CA GLY A 132 -9.43 -0.62 -0.17
C GLY A 132 -10.90 -0.57 0.20
N GLU A 133 -11.23 -1.29 1.26
CA GLU A 133 -12.55 -1.75 1.64
C GLU A 133 -13.58 -0.64 1.82
N ASN A 134 -13.28 0.31 2.69
CA ASN A 134 -14.24 1.35 3.05
C ASN A 134 -14.38 2.40 1.96
N ASP A 135 -13.34 2.61 1.16
CA ASP A 135 -13.39 3.49 -0.01
C ASP A 135 -14.27 2.89 -1.12
N MET A 136 -14.47 1.57 -1.13
CA MET A 136 -15.39 0.88 -2.05
C MET A 136 -16.80 0.68 -1.48
N SER A 137 -16.93 0.63 -0.16
CA SER A 137 -18.14 0.15 0.53
C SER A 137 -18.91 1.23 1.32
N PHE A 138 -18.31 2.38 1.62
CA PHE A 138 -18.97 3.43 2.41
C PHE A 138 -19.18 4.70 1.60
N HIS A 139 -20.43 5.14 1.45
CA HIS A 139 -20.83 6.19 0.51
C HIS A 139 -19.98 7.48 0.61
N PRO A 140 -19.77 8.10 1.80
CA PRO A 140 -18.96 9.31 1.89
C PRO A 140 -17.51 9.13 1.46
N TYR A 141 -16.95 7.93 1.58
CA TYR A 141 -15.57 7.65 1.22
C TYR A 141 -15.46 7.28 -0.26
N ARG A 142 -16.37 6.45 -0.77
CA ARG A 142 -16.48 6.14 -2.21
C ARG A 142 -16.67 7.35 -3.09
N ARG A 143 -17.58 8.26 -2.69
CA ARG A 143 -17.86 9.50 -3.43
C ARG A 143 -16.63 10.38 -3.58
N ASP A 144 -15.83 10.50 -2.52
CA ASP A 144 -14.70 11.43 -2.46
C ASP A 144 -13.35 10.76 -2.73
N ALA A 145 -13.30 9.44 -2.98
CA ALA A 145 -12.06 8.67 -3.05
C ALA A 145 -11.07 9.24 -4.07
N ALA A 146 -11.52 9.50 -5.30
CA ALA A 146 -10.68 10.06 -6.36
C ALA A 146 -10.10 11.43 -5.98
N LYS A 147 -10.95 12.34 -5.46
CA LYS A 147 -10.52 13.67 -4.99
C LYS A 147 -9.47 13.56 -3.88
N ARG A 148 -9.66 12.63 -2.94
CA ARG A 148 -8.74 12.44 -1.82
C ARG A 148 -7.43 11.81 -2.26
N VAL A 149 -7.44 10.81 -3.14
CA VAL A 149 -6.20 10.29 -3.78
C VAL A 149 -5.43 11.44 -4.41
N GLN A 150 -6.09 12.28 -5.21
CA GLN A 150 -5.44 13.42 -5.86
C GLN A 150 -4.84 14.41 -4.84
N ALA A 151 -5.55 14.73 -3.76
CA ALA A 151 -5.06 15.62 -2.71
C ALA A 151 -3.81 15.08 -2.02
N ILE A 152 -3.81 13.79 -1.66
CA ILE A 152 -2.69 13.11 -1.01
C ILE A 152 -1.46 13.10 -1.93
N VAL A 153 -1.64 12.73 -3.20
CA VAL A 153 -0.56 12.71 -4.19
C VAL A 153 0.04 14.11 -4.36
N ASN A 154 -0.80 15.12 -4.56
CA ASN A 154 -0.34 16.49 -4.82
C ASN A 154 0.40 17.08 -3.62
N GLN A 155 -0.13 16.90 -2.41
CA GLN A 155 0.49 17.45 -1.22
C GLN A 155 1.76 16.67 -0.83
N SER A 156 1.75 15.34 -0.92
CA SER A 156 2.93 14.53 -0.56
C SER A 156 4.14 14.86 -1.43
N ARG A 157 3.94 15.10 -2.72
CA ARG A 157 5.01 15.54 -3.62
C ARG A 157 5.62 16.87 -3.21
N LYS A 158 4.81 17.83 -2.75
CA LYS A 158 5.30 19.13 -2.26
C LYS A 158 6.08 18.94 -0.97
N ASP A 159 5.50 18.21 -0.01
CA ASP A 159 6.08 18.08 1.33
C ASP A 159 7.35 17.22 1.31
N LEU A 160 7.46 16.26 0.40
CA LEU A 160 8.66 15.44 0.15
C LEU A 160 9.66 16.11 -0.79
N ALA A 161 9.33 17.25 -1.40
CA ALA A 161 10.12 17.90 -2.45
C ALA A 161 10.42 16.98 -3.65
N MET A 162 9.47 16.10 -4.01
CA MET A 162 9.58 15.13 -5.10
C MET A 162 8.44 15.33 -6.12
N PRO A 163 8.50 16.37 -6.99
CA PRO A 163 7.39 16.75 -7.86
C PRO A 163 6.98 15.68 -8.89
N LYS A 164 7.85 14.70 -9.14
CA LYS A 164 7.62 13.57 -10.07
C LYS A 164 7.46 12.23 -9.36
N LEU A 165 7.28 12.20 -8.03
CA LEU A 165 7.12 10.95 -7.28
C LEU A 165 5.96 10.14 -7.85
N LYS A 166 6.27 8.94 -8.35
CA LYS A 166 5.27 8.00 -8.87
C LYS A 166 4.41 7.48 -7.73
N TRP A 167 3.09 7.47 -7.93
CA TRP A 167 2.12 6.84 -7.05
C TRP A 167 1.44 5.69 -7.78
N TYR A 168 1.59 4.48 -7.25
CA TYR A 168 0.93 3.28 -7.73
C TYR A 168 -0.31 3.04 -6.87
N VAL A 169 -1.47 3.36 -7.44
CA VAL A 169 -2.76 3.31 -6.77
C VAL A 169 -3.46 2.03 -7.18
N SER A 170 -3.36 0.99 -6.35
CA SER A 170 -4.09 -0.25 -6.53
C SER A 170 -5.53 -0.11 -6.02
N GLN A 171 -6.47 -0.75 -6.72
CA GLN A 171 -7.90 -0.67 -6.41
C GLN A 171 -8.54 -2.05 -6.56
N GLN A 172 -9.18 -2.52 -5.49
CA GLN A 172 -10.06 -3.70 -5.52
C GLN A 172 -11.41 -3.37 -6.19
N PRO A 173 -12.18 -4.36 -6.71
CA PRO A 173 -13.46 -4.05 -7.34
C PRO A 173 -14.39 -3.35 -6.34
N PRO A 174 -15.19 -2.36 -6.79
CA PRO A 174 -16.16 -1.74 -5.91
C PRO A 174 -17.18 -2.76 -5.39
N THR A 175 -17.60 -2.62 -4.14
CA THR A 175 -18.64 -3.45 -3.57
C THR A 175 -19.94 -3.25 -4.35
N ASP A 176 -20.54 -4.36 -4.77
CA ASP A 176 -21.76 -4.37 -5.57
C ASP A 176 -22.98 -4.17 -4.67
N VAL A 177 -23.39 -2.90 -4.55
CA VAL A 177 -24.55 -2.48 -3.77
C VAL A 177 -25.29 -1.42 -4.58
N GLU A 178 -26.57 -1.65 -4.87
CA GLU A 178 -27.39 -0.82 -5.78
C GLU A 178 -27.25 0.69 -5.53
N ARG A 179 -27.30 1.13 -4.27
CA ARG A 179 -27.17 2.55 -3.90
C ARG A 179 -25.77 3.12 -4.17
N LEU A 180 -24.73 2.31 -4.04
CA LEU A 180 -23.34 2.71 -4.28
C LEU A 180 -22.93 2.60 -5.75
N ASN A 181 -23.61 1.76 -6.54
CA ASN A 181 -23.32 1.57 -7.95
C ASN A 181 -23.59 2.82 -8.80
N LYS A 182 -24.31 3.81 -8.25
CA LYS A 182 -24.45 5.14 -8.83
C LYS A 182 -23.15 5.96 -8.80
N LEU A 183 -22.16 5.54 -8.00
CA LEU A 183 -20.84 6.15 -7.89
C LEU A 183 -19.82 5.31 -8.66
N ASP A 184 -19.37 5.83 -9.80
CA ASP A 184 -18.32 5.21 -10.61
C ASP A 184 -16.92 5.60 -10.12
N VAL A 185 -16.60 5.11 -8.92
CA VAL A 185 -15.30 5.37 -8.27
C VAL A 185 -14.11 4.85 -9.10
N VAL A 186 -14.31 3.82 -9.92
CA VAL A 186 -13.27 3.29 -10.81
C VAL A 186 -12.96 4.29 -11.91
N ALA A 187 -13.98 4.81 -12.60
CA ALA A 187 -13.78 5.83 -13.63
C ALA A 187 -13.22 7.13 -13.04
N ASP A 188 -13.66 7.53 -11.85
CA ASP A 188 -13.18 8.77 -11.23
C ASP A 188 -11.70 8.69 -10.82
N ILE A 189 -11.24 7.56 -10.25
CA ILE A 189 -9.80 7.34 -10.00
C ILE A 189 -9.03 7.26 -11.33
N ALA A 190 -9.59 6.61 -12.35
CA ALA A 190 -8.96 6.54 -13.67
C ALA A 190 -8.80 7.92 -14.31
N LYS A 191 -9.77 8.84 -14.15
CA LYS A 191 -9.65 10.24 -14.61
C LYS A 191 -8.51 10.98 -13.89
N VAL A 192 -8.39 10.80 -12.57
CA VAL A 192 -7.28 11.38 -11.79
C VAL A 192 -5.93 10.86 -12.31
N ALA A 193 -5.82 9.54 -12.54
CA ALA A 193 -4.60 8.95 -13.07
C ALA A 193 -4.29 9.39 -14.52
N ALA A 194 -5.30 9.51 -15.38
CA ALA A 194 -5.11 9.98 -16.75
C ALA A 194 -4.64 11.45 -16.84
N ALA A 195 -5.00 12.27 -15.85
CA ALA A 195 -4.57 13.67 -15.77
C ALA A 195 -3.13 13.86 -15.25
N ASP A 196 -2.48 12.80 -14.76
CA ASP A 196 -1.15 12.86 -14.16
C ASP A 196 -0.33 11.61 -14.50
N ALA A 197 0.66 11.76 -15.39
CA ALA A 197 1.51 10.66 -15.84
C ALA A 197 2.30 9.96 -14.72
N ASN A 198 2.40 10.55 -13.54
CA ASN A 198 3.07 9.96 -12.38
C ASN A 198 2.07 9.28 -11.41
N ILE A 199 0.79 9.13 -11.79
CA ILE A 199 -0.18 8.29 -11.07
C ILE A 199 -0.51 7.08 -11.94
N VAL A 200 -0.21 5.89 -11.43
CA VAL A 200 -0.49 4.63 -12.10
C VAL A 200 -1.66 3.96 -11.40
N HIS A 201 -2.81 3.85 -12.08
CA HIS A 201 -3.99 3.15 -11.56
C HIS A 201 -3.91 1.66 -11.86
N LEU A 202 -3.79 0.84 -10.82
CA LEU A 202 -3.70 -0.62 -10.90
C LEU A 202 -5.03 -1.26 -10.50
N LYS A 203 -5.82 -1.69 -11.49
CA LYS A 203 -7.10 -2.35 -11.26
C LYS A 203 -6.87 -3.82 -10.88
N THR A 204 -6.91 -4.13 -9.59
CA THR A 204 -6.67 -5.48 -9.05
C THR A 204 -8.00 -6.21 -8.90
N PHE A 205 -8.73 -6.37 -10.02
CA PHE A 205 -10.07 -6.98 -10.02
C PHE A 205 -10.06 -8.50 -10.11
N ASN A 206 -8.91 -9.08 -10.49
CA ASN A 206 -8.73 -10.52 -10.62
C ASN A 206 -8.22 -11.17 -9.33
N LEU A 207 -8.44 -10.54 -8.18
CA LEU A 207 -8.11 -11.14 -6.89
C LEU A 207 -9.11 -12.27 -6.59
N PRO A 208 -8.68 -13.31 -5.84
CA PRO A 208 -9.58 -14.33 -5.32
C PRO A 208 -10.83 -13.72 -4.66
N PRO A 209 -12.02 -14.33 -4.86
CA PRO A 209 -13.25 -13.84 -4.27
C PRO A 209 -13.17 -13.70 -2.75
N GLN A 210 -13.83 -12.67 -2.22
CA GLN A 210 -13.89 -12.40 -0.79
C GLN A 210 -15.17 -12.99 -0.21
N GLU A 211 -15.08 -14.07 0.56
CA GLU A 211 -16.26 -14.72 1.16
C GLU A 211 -17.08 -13.79 2.07
N LYS A 212 -16.41 -12.82 2.73
CA LYS A 212 -17.07 -11.85 3.63
C LYS A 212 -17.22 -10.44 3.02
N MET A 213 -17.15 -10.32 1.68
CA MET A 213 -17.32 -9.10 0.87
C MET A 213 -16.43 -7.89 1.16
N LEU A 214 -15.68 -7.88 2.27
CA LEU A 214 -14.91 -6.72 2.69
C LEU A 214 -13.42 -7.00 2.60
N VAL A 215 -12.93 -8.06 3.21
CA VAL A 215 -11.49 -8.24 3.47
C VAL A 215 -10.86 -9.26 2.52
N ILE A 216 -9.71 -8.90 1.96
CA ILE A 216 -8.93 -9.74 1.04
C ILE A 216 -8.38 -10.97 1.79
N THR A 217 -8.50 -12.16 1.18
CA THR A 217 -8.01 -13.44 1.71
C THR A 217 -6.48 -13.51 1.70
N THR A 218 -5.89 -14.51 2.38
CA THR A 218 -4.44 -14.79 2.31
C THR A 218 -3.94 -14.93 0.87
N GLU A 219 -4.60 -15.75 0.04
CA GLU A 219 -4.21 -15.87 -1.37
C GLU A 219 -4.36 -14.52 -2.09
N GLY A 220 -5.43 -13.77 -1.81
CA GLY A 220 -5.64 -12.47 -2.43
C GLY A 220 -4.59 -11.43 -2.06
N ILE A 221 -4.07 -11.44 -0.83
CA ILE A 221 -2.98 -10.53 -0.43
C ILE A 221 -1.67 -10.90 -1.15
N VAL A 222 -1.39 -12.20 -1.32
CA VAL A 222 -0.25 -12.65 -2.13
C VAL A 222 -0.41 -12.17 -3.58
N ARG A 223 -1.57 -12.39 -4.20
CA ARG A 223 -1.88 -11.96 -5.58
C ARG A 223 -1.85 -10.44 -5.74
N LEU A 224 -2.28 -9.70 -4.72
CA LEU A 224 -2.25 -8.24 -4.71
C LEU A 224 -0.80 -7.73 -4.80
N GLY A 225 0.11 -8.27 -3.98
CA GLY A 225 1.53 -7.88 -4.05
C GLY A 225 2.15 -8.21 -5.42
N GLU A 226 1.84 -9.37 -6.00
CA GLU A 226 2.28 -9.75 -7.34
C GLU A 226 1.73 -8.81 -8.42
N ALA A 227 0.46 -8.45 -8.34
CA ALA A 227 -0.17 -7.53 -9.29
C ALA A 227 0.40 -6.10 -9.19
N ILE A 228 0.68 -5.62 -7.98
CA ILE A 228 1.33 -4.33 -7.76
C ILE A 228 2.76 -4.35 -8.34
N ALA A 229 3.52 -5.42 -8.08
CA ALA A 229 4.88 -5.57 -8.60
C ALA A 229 4.90 -5.61 -10.12
N LYS A 230 3.99 -6.37 -10.75
CA LYS A 230 3.83 -6.39 -12.20
C LYS A 230 3.55 -4.99 -12.75
N GLY A 231 2.59 -4.27 -12.16
CA GLY A 231 2.24 -2.92 -12.56
C GLY A 231 3.38 -1.91 -12.43
N TYR A 232 4.22 -2.08 -11.40
CA TYR A 232 5.45 -1.30 -11.25
C TYR A 232 6.46 -1.61 -12.37
N LEU A 233 6.77 -2.89 -12.59
CA LEU A 233 7.77 -3.32 -13.57
C LEU A 233 7.39 -2.95 -15.01
N GLU A 234 6.11 -2.93 -15.35
CA GLU A 234 5.60 -2.51 -16.67
C GLU A 234 5.64 -0.99 -16.90
N LYS A 235 5.86 -0.22 -15.83
CA LYS A 235 5.81 1.25 -15.81
C LYS A 235 7.11 1.89 -15.34
N GLN A 236 8.19 1.11 -15.24
CA GLN A 236 9.53 1.64 -15.06
C GLN A 236 9.87 2.62 -16.18
#